data_AF-A0A1F3BR55-F1
#
_entry.id   AF-A0A1F3BR55-F1
#
_cell.length_a   1.000
_cell.length_b   1.000
_cell.length_c   1.000
_cell.angle_alpha   90.00
_cell.angle_beta   90.00
_cell.angle_gamma   90.00
#
_symmetry.space_group_name_H-M   'P 1'
#
loop_
_entity.id
_entity.type
_entity.pdbx_description
1 polymer ?
#
loop_
_entity_poly.entity_id
_entity_poly.type
_entity_poly.pdbx_seq_one_letter_code
_entity_poly.pdbx_strand_id
1 'polypeptide(L)'
;MGSKAALALACLLAGCVYEVRPEQPPHDVGKRRQAEVRACWNGVLPAWLDDSALAGAARLDRREAQASRVNDSFRGATFSSQPPTMPQPGSRVASLLDERRAFQQWCALLRSGGKDLGTP
;
A
#
# COMPACT_ATOMS: atom_id res chain seq x y z
N MET A 1 -46.67 -11.18 5.22
CA MET A 1 -45.42 -11.59 5.90
C MET A 1 -44.43 -12.05 4.83
N GLY A 2 -43.47 -11.22 4.38
CA GLY A 2 -42.62 -11.65 3.26
C GLY A 2 -41.53 -10.72 2.74
N SER A 3 -41.06 -9.72 3.51
CA SER A 3 -40.12 -8.70 2.96
C SER A 3 -38.84 -8.46 3.76
N LYS A 4 -38.60 -9.18 4.86
CA LYS A 4 -37.35 -9.02 5.64
C LYS A 4 -36.20 -9.87 5.10
N ALA A 5 -36.50 -11.05 4.56
CA ALA A 5 -35.47 -11.96 4.03
C ALA A 5 -34.81 -11.45 2.73
N ALA A 6 -35.57 -10.76 1.87
CA ALA A 6 -35.04 -10.19 0.62
C ALA A 6 -34.08 -9.02 0.86
N LEU A 7 -34.34 -8.19 1.87
CA LEU A 7 -33.45 -7.08 2.25
C LEU A 7 -32.12 -7.56 2.84
N ALA A 8 -32.14 -8.64 3.62
CA ALA A 8 -30.93 -9.26 4.15
C ALA A 8 -30.06 -9.88 3.04
N LEU A 9 -30.68 -10.44 2.01
CA LEU A 9 -29.95 -11.02 0.87
C LEU A 9 -29.32 -9.94 -0.03
N ALA A 10 -29.97 -8.79 -0.18
CA ALA A 10 -29.44 -7.66 -0.97
C ALA A 10 -28.18 -7.03 -0.32
N CYS A 11 -28.12 -6.95 1.01
CA CYS A 11 -26.91 -6.49 1.71
C CYS A 11 -25.73 -7.46 1.59
N LEU A 12 -25.98 -8.77 1.45
CA LEU A 12 -24.93 -9.77 1.24
C LEU A 12 -24.36 -9.76 -0.19
N LEU A 13 -25.15 -9.33 -1.19
CA LEU A 13 -24.74 -9.27 -2.59
C LEU A 13 -24.07 -7.95 -3.00
N ALA A 14 -24.22 -6.89 -2.20
CA ALA A 14 -23.49 -5.62 -2.39
C ALA A 14 -22.00 -5.70 -1.95
N GLY A 15 -21.57 -6.87 -1.45
CA GLY A 15 -20.17 -7.17 -1.14
C GLY A 15 -19.33 -7.53 -2.36
N CYS A 16 -19.71 -7.12 -3.58
CA CYS A 16 -18.80 -7.04 -4.70
C CYS A 16 -17.72 -6.03 -4.33
N VAL A 17 -16.65 -6.53 -3.71
CA VAL A 17 -15.44 -5.79 -3.38
C VAL A 17 -14.95 -5.15 -4.67
N TYR A 18 -15.33 -3.89 -4.89
CA TYR A 18 -14.63 -3.03 -5.82
C TYR A 18 -13.19 -3.05 -5.30
N GLU A 19 -12.30 -3.77 -5.98
CA GLU A 19 -10.87 -3.64 -5.76
C GLU A 19 -10.55 -2.19 -6.12
N VAL A 20 -10.61 -1.31 -5.11
CA VAL A 20 -10.11 0.06 -5.22
C VAL A 20 -8.65 -0.11 -5.56
N ARG A 21 -8.33 0.13 -6.84
CA ARG A 21 -6.97 0.06 -7.33
C ARG A 21 -6.20 1.13 -6.55
N PRO A 22 -5.13 0.77 -5.82
CA PRO A 22 -4.35 1.76 -5.10
C PRO A 22 -3.92 2.83 -6.09
N GLU A 23 -4.15 4.09 -5.72
CA GLU A 23 -3.80 5.23 -6.57
C GLU A 23 -2.30 5.19 -6.84
N GLN A 24 -1.89 5.38 -8.09
CA GLN A 24 -0.48 5.36 -8.45
C GLN A 24 0.11 6.76 -8.26
N PRO A 25 1.40 6.84 -7.86
CA PRO A 25 2.07 8.13 -7.82
C PRO A 25 2.06 8.77 -9.22
N PRO A 26 1.90 10.09 -9.33
CA PRO A 26 2.03 10.76 -10.61
C PRO A 26 3.37 10.43 -11.28
N HIS A 27 3.34 10.06 -12.57
CA HIS A 27 4.56 9.77 -13.33
C HIS A 27 5.44 11.02 -13.52
N ASP A 28 4.83 12.19 -13.58
CA ASP A 28 5.54 13.46 -13.64
C ASP A 28 6.09 13.83 -12.26
N VAL A 29 7.41 14.03 -12.20
CA VAL A 29 8.14 14.33 -10.95
C VAL A 29 7.66 15.64 -10.32
N GLY A 30 7.35 16.65 -11.14
CA GLY A 30 6.85 17.95 -10.66
C GLY A 30 5.49 17.82 -9.99
N LYS A 31 4.55 17.13 -10.63
CA LYS A 31 3.21 16.84 -10.08
C LYS A 31 3.27 15.98 -8.84
N ARG A 32 4.14 14.96 -8.82
CA ARG A 32 4.36 14.13 -7.63
C ARG A 32 4.82 14.99 -6.45
N ARG A 33 5.84 15.82 -6.65
CA ARG A 33 6.38 16.70 -5.60
C ARG A 33 5.34 17.71 -5.11
N GLN A 34 4.56 18.30 -6.00
CA GLN A 34 3.47 19.21 -5.60
C GLN A 34 2.40 18.52 -4.75
N ALA A 35 2.03 17.29 -5.11
CA ALA A 35 1.07 16.50 -4.35
C ALA A 35 1.64 16.09 -2.98
N GLU A 36 2.92 15.73 -2.89
CA GLU A 36 3.61 15.46 -1.62
C GLU A 36 3.66 16.71 -0.73
N VAL A 37 4.02 17.88 -1.27
CA VAL A 37 3.99 19.17 -0.53
C VAL A 37 2.57 19.44 -0.01
N ARG A 38 1.55 19.28 -0.85
CA ARG A 38 0.15 19.50 -0.45
C ARG A 38 -0.28 18.54 0.66
N ALA A 39 0.01 17.25 0.53
CA ALA A 39 -0.28 16.25 1.54
C ALA A 39 0.40 16.61 2.87
N CYS A 40 1.65 17.06 2.79
CA CYS A 40 2.44 17.51 3.93
C CYS A 40 1.80 18.67 4.69
N TRP A 41 1.36 19.71 3.98
CA TRP A 41 0.68 20.86 4.55
C TRP A 41 -0.65 20.46 5.21
N ASN A 42 -1.37 19.53 4.59
CA ASN A 42 -2.65 19.05 5.09
C ASN A 42 -2.52 18.03 6.24
N GLY A 43 -1.31 17.60 6.60
CA GLY A 43 -1.11 16.63 7.67
C GLY A 43 -1.50 15.19 7.31
N VAL A 44 -1.62 14.88 6.02
CA VAL A 44 -2.05 13.56 5.53
C VAL A 44 -0.96 12.87 4.74
N LEU A 45 -1.07 11.55 4.58
CA LEU A 45 -0.26 10.80 3.63
C LEU A 45 -0.82 10.97 2.21
N PRO A 46 0.05 10.98 1.18
CA PRO A 46 -0.39 10.80 -0.20
C PRO A 46 -1.15 9.47 -0.36
N ALA A 47 -2.15 9.44 -1.25
CA ALA A 47 -3.00 8.26 -1.46
C ALA A 47 -2.19 7.00 -1.85
N TRP A 48 -1.11 7.15 -2.61
CA TRP A 48 -0.23 6.03 -2.99
C TRP A 48 0.69 5.55 -1.85
N LEU A 49 0.72 6.25 -0.71
CA LEU A 49 1.47 5.88 0.49
C LEU A 49 0.57 5.57 1.69
N ASP A 50 -0.75 5.61 1.55
CA ASP A 50 -1.70 5.41 2.63
C ASP A 50 -1.88 3.92 3.00
N ASP A 51 -2.74 3.64 3.98
CA ASP A 51 -2.95 2.27 4.46
C ASP A 51 -3.67 1.38 3.43
N SER A 52 -4.43 1.98 2.51
CA SER A 52 -5.06 1.27 1.40
C SER A 52 -4.01 0.81 0.38
N ALA A 53 -3.00 1.63 0.11
CA ALA A 53 -1.84 1.28 -0.72
C ALA A 53 -1.03 0.15 -0.09
N LEU A 54 -0.77 0.20 1.22
CA LEU A 54 -0.12 -0.89 1.96
C LEU A 54 -0.91 -2.20 1.88
N ALA A 55 -2.22 -2.15 2.11
CA ALA A 55 -3.08 -3.33 2.01
C ALA A 55 -3.10 -3.90 0.59
N GLY A 56 -3.10 -3.03 -0.44
CA GLY A 56 -2.98 -3.41 -1.84
C GLY A 56 -1.66 -4.12 -2.14
N ALA A 57 -0.54 -3.57 -1.70
CA ALA A 57 0.79 -4.17 -1.86
C ALA A 57 0.89 -5.53 -1.16
N ALA A 58 0.40 -5.63 0.09
CA ALA A 58 0.40 -6.88 0.83
C ALA A 58 -0.40 -8.00 0.13
N ARG A 59 -1.53 -7.65 -0.51
CA ARG A 59 -2.30 -8.60 -1.33
C ARG A 59 -1.51 -9.09 -2.54
N LEU A 60 -0.82 -8.18 -3.25
CA LEU A 60 0.01 -8.53 -4.41
C LEU A 60 1.19 -9.40 -4.01
N ASP A 61 1.90 -9.05 -2.94
CA ASP A 61 3.02 -9.84 -2.42
C ASP A 61 2.57 -11.24 -2.00
N ARG A 62 1.38 -11.37 -1.38
CA ARG A 62 0.80 -12.68 -1.04
C ARG A 62 0.46 -13.50 -2.30
N ARG A 63 -0.10 -12.88 -3.35
CA ARG A 63 -0.40 -13.55 -4.62
C ARG A 63 0.89 -14.02 -5.31
N GLU A 64 1.93 -13.19 -5.32
CA GLU A 64 3.24 -13.56 -5.87
C GLU A 64 3.88 -14.70 -5.09
N ALA A 65 3.89 -14.64 -3.76
CA ALA A 65 4.42 -15.73 -2.92
C ALA A 65 3.65 -17.05 -3.14
N GLN A 66 2.34 -16.99 -3.37
CA GLN A 66 1.55 -18.17 -3.72
C GLN A 66 1.92 -18.71 -5.11
N ALA A 67 2.07 -17.84 -6.12
CA ALA A 67 2.49 -18.24 -7.46
C ALA A 67 3.90 -18.87 -7.45
N SER A 68 4.85 -18.30 -6.71
CA SER A 68 6.19 -18.87 -6.53
C SER A 68 6.13 -20.25 -5.89
N ARG A 69 5.39 -20.42 -4.78
CA ARG A 69 5.24 -21.74 -4.13
C ARG A 69 4.63 -22.79 -5.06
N VAL A 70 3.63 -22.41 -5.85
CA VAL A 70 3.04 -23.31 -6.85
C VAL A 70 4.07 -23.68 -7.91
N ASN A 71 4.81 -22.71 -8.45
CA ASN A 71 5.87 -22.95 -9.44
C ASN A 71 6.98 -23.86 -8.88
N ASP A 72 7.40 -23.67 -7.63
CA ASP A 72 8.40 -24.51 -6.97
C ASP A 72 7.89 -25.95 -6.80
N SER A 73 6.60 -26.13 -6.45
CA SER A 73 5.99 -27.46 -6.35
C SER A 73 5.91 -28.18 -7.70
N PHE A 74 5.73 -27.44 -8.80
CA PHE A 74 5.76 -27.99 -10.17
C PHE A 74 7.17 -28.30 -10.66
N ARG A 75 8.18 -27.48 -10.28
CA ARG A 75 9.58 -27.70 -10.67
C ARG A 75 10.23 -28.92 -10.02
N GLY A 76 9.54 -29.55 -9.09
CA GLY A 76 9.92 -30.83 -8.52
C GLY A 76 10.66 -30.67 -7.21
N ALA A 77 10.34 -31.57 -6.29
CA ALA A 77 11.04 -31.83 -5.06
C ALA A 77 12.49 -32.35 -5.28
N THR A 78 13.30 -31.68 -6.10
CA THR A 78 14.75 -31.81 -6.03
C THR A 78 15.21 -31.06 -4.79
N PHE A 79 15.30 -31.80 -3.67
CA PHE A 79 15.84 -31.41 -2.37
C PHE A 79 16.61 -30.08 -2.38
N SER A 80 15.92 -28.99 -2.04
CA SER A 80 16.57 -27.77 -1.60
C SER A 80 16.65 -27.81 -0.09
N SER A 81 17.86 -28.04 0.44
CA SER A 81 18.19 -27.92 1.87
C SER A 81 18.34 -26.45 2.30
N GLN A 82 17.64 -25.52 1.65
CA GLN A 82 17.60 -24.14 2.13
C GLN A 82 16.67 -24.04 3.34
N PRO A 83 17.14 -23.47 4.46
CA PRO A 83 16.27 -23.20 5.59
C PRO A 83 15.09 -22.32 5.14
N PRO A 84 13.90 -22.47 5.75
CA PRO A 84 12.76 -21.64 5.41
C PRO A 84 13.18 -20.18 5.52
N THR A 85 13.17 -19.47 4.40
CA THR A 85 13.40 -18.03 4.39
C THR A 85 12.35 -17.43 5.31
N MET A 86 12.79 -16.78 6.40
CA MET A 86 11.89 -16.08 7.31
C MET A 86 10.97 -15.18 6.49
N PRO A 87 9.70 -14.98 6.91
CA PRO A 87 8.75 -14.14 6.18
C PRO A 87 9.26 -12.70 6.17
N GLN A 88 10.04 -12.35 5.14
CA GLN A 88 10.34 -10.96 4.86
C GLN A 88 9.04 -10.30 4.41
N PRO A 89 8.80 -9.04 4.80
CA PRO A 89 7.79 -8.25 4.13
C PRO A 89 8.07 -8.35 2.63
N GLY A 90 7.02 -8.60 1.83
CA GLY A 90 7.20 -8.63 0.39
C GLY A 90 7.80 -7.31 -0.09
N SER A 91 8.56 -7.38 -1.18
CA SER A 91 9.39 -6.26 -1.64
C SER A 91 8.60 -4.96 -1.82
N ARG A 92 7.31 -5.06 -2.17
CA ARG A 92 6.42 -3.90 -2.36
C ARG A 92 5.96 -3.29 -1.04
N VAL A 93 5.62 -4.11 -0.04
CA VAL A 93 5.28 -3.60 1.30
C VAL A 93 6.50 -2.91 1.92
N ALA A 94 7.68 -3.53 1.81
CA ALA A 94 8.92 -2.96 2.30
C ALA A 94 9.21 -1.59 1.65
N SER A 95 9.15 -1.52 0.31
CA SER A 95 9.41 -0.27 -0.42
C SER A 95 8.43 0.85 -0.05
N LEU A 96 7.15 0.53 0.12
CA LEU A 96 6.14 1.52 0.53
C LEU A 96 6.37 2.05 1.96
N LEU A 97 6.79 1.19 2.89
CA LEU A 97 7.12 1.61 4.26
C LEU A 97 8.34 2.54 4.26
N ASP A 98 9.35 2.25 3.44
CA ASP A 98 10.52 3.10 3.27
C ASP A 98 10.14 4.46 2.65
N GLU A 99 9.32 4.48 1.58
CA GLU A 99 8.82 5.72 0.99
C GLU A 99 7.98 6.54 1.98
N ARG A 100 7.12 5.88 2.76
CA ARG A 100 6.33 6.54 3.81
C ARG A 100 7.22 7.18 4.86
N ARG A 101 8.26 6.48 5.31
CA ARG A 101 9.23 7.00 6.28
C ARG A 101 9.99 8.20 5.72
N ALA A 102 10.46 8.11 4.47
CA ALA A 102 11.14 9.21 3.79
C ALA A 102 10.23 10.44 3.64
N PHE A 103 8.97 10.25 3.26
CA PHE A 103 7.98 11.33 3.18
C PHE A 103 7.77 12.00 4.53
N GLN A 104 7.57 11.22 5.60
CA GLN A 104 7.37 11.75 6.95
C GLN A 104 8.59 12.55 7.45
N GLN A 105 9.81 12.06 7.18
CA GLN A 105 11.04 12.77 7.50
C GLN A 105 11.17 14.09 6.74
N TRP A 106 10.95 14.06 5.43
CA TRP A 106 10.95 15.26 4.61
C TRP A 106 9.88 16.26 5.05
N CYS A 107 8.70 15.77 5.42
CA CYS A 107 7.64 16.60 5.97
C CYS A 107 7.99 17.26 7.29
N ALA A 108 8.64 16.51 8.19
CA ALA A 108 9.14 17.07 9.43
C ALA A 108 10.15 18.18 9.16
N LEU A 109 11.08 17.97 8.22
CA LEU A 109 12.06 18.97 7.79
C LEU A 109 11.42 20.22 7.18
N LEU A 110 10.41 20.06 6.33
CA LEU A 110 9.68 21.21 5.77
C LEU A 110 8.99 22.03 6.85
N ARG A 111 8.35 21.35 7.82
CA ARG A 111 7.66 22.02 8.92
C ARG A 111 8.62 22.69 9.91
N SER A 112 9.82 22.15 10.11
CA SER A 112 10.84 22.79 10.95
C SER A 112 11.56 23.92 10.22
N GLY A 113 11.87 23.76 8.93
CA GLY A 113 12.50 24.80 8.12
C GLY A 113 11.62 26.04 7.91
N GLY A 114 10.29 25.87 7.92
CA GLY A 114 9.33 26.97 7.96
C GLY A 114 9.18 27.66 9.32
N LYS A 115 9.78 27.14 10.39
CA LYS A 115 9.86 27.82 11.70
C LYS A 115 11.12 28.68 11.85
N ASP A 116 12.19 28.36 11.13
CA ASP A 116 13.48 29.08 11.21
C ASP A 116 13.64 30.18 10.14
N LEU A 117 12.94 30.06 9.00
CA LEU A 117 12.77 31.17 8.06
C LEU A 117 11.57 31.98 8.52
N GLY A 118 11.82 32.89 9.46
CA GLY A 118 10.82 33.80 9.99
C GLY A 118 9.88 34.30 8.89
N THR A 119 8.61 33.92 8.99
CA THR A 119 7.60 34.93 8.69
C THR A 119 7.75 36.05 9.73
N PRO A 120 7.52 37.31 9.35
CA PRO A 120 7.32 38.39 10.33
C PRO A 120 6.27 38.02 11.39
#